data_AF-A0A3A0CY53-F1
#
_entry.id   AF-A0A3A0CY53-F1
#
_cell.length_a   1.000
_cell.length_b   1.000
_cell.length_c   1.000
_cell.angle_alpha   90.00
_cell.angle_beta   90.00
_cell.angle_gamma   90.00
#
_symmetry.space_group_name_H-M   'P 1'
#
loop_
_entity.id
_entity.type
_entity.pdbx_description
1 polymer ?
#
loop_
_entity_poly.entity_id
_entity_poly.type
_entity_poly.pdbx_seq_one_letter_code
_entity_poly.pdbx_strand_id
1 'polypeptide(L)'
;TQASREEYAAEIYALTRKSRDLLVFYHQEMGKSAAKSFKKHFNMIGIQNAWFGILEGMIIASGKTRPEVETRALEIVPADKRELVYFFPVNKK
;
A
#
# COMPACT_ATOMS: atom_id res chain seq x y z
N THR A 1 25.25 -0.86 -4.87
CA THR A 1 24.84 -1.13 -6.26
C THR A 1 23.35 -1.42 -6.29
N GLN A 2 22.63 -1.10 -7.36
CA GLN A 2 21.17 -1.32 -7.46
C GLN A 2 20.79 -2.80 -7.32
N ALA A 3 21.61 -3.70 -7.88
CA ALA A 3 21.48 -5.16 -7.74
C ALA A 3 21.48 -5.65 -6.28
N SER A 4 22.34 -5.07 -5.43
CA SER A 4 22.40 -5.44 -4.01
C SER A 4 21.12 -5.05 -3.26
N ARG A 5 20.43 -3.96 -3.65
CA ARG A 5 19.15 -3.59 -3.02
C ARG A 5 18.01 -4.53 -3.41
N GLU A 6 18.01 -5.01 -4.66
CA GLU A 6 17.02 -5.97 -5.16
C GLU A 6 17.23 -7.35 -4.53
N GLU A 7 18.48 -7.81 -4.39
CA GLU A 7 18.81 -9.04 -3.66
C GLU A 7 18.38 -8.98 -2.19
N TYR A 8 18.70 -7.89 -1.48
CA TYR A 8 18.24 -7.72 -0.10
C TYR A 8 16.72 -7.65 0.01
N ALA A 9 16.04 -7.02 -0.96
CA ALA A 9 14.57 -6.98 -0.98
C ALA A 9 13.99 -8.38 -1.18
N ALA A 10 14.58 -9.20 -2.06
CA ALA A 10 14.16 -10.58 -2.30
C ALA A 10 14.41 -11.47 -1.07
N GLU A 11 15.55 -11.30 -0.39
CA GLU A 11 15.88 -12.03 0.82
C GLU A 11 14.94 -11.66 1.98
N ILE A 12 14.65 -10.36 2.17
CA ILE A 12 13.65 -9.90 3.14
C ILE A 12 12.27 -10.46 2.79
N TYR A 13 11.88 -10.47 1.51
CA TYR A 13 10.61 -11.03 1.06
C TYR A 13 10.52 -12.55 1.32
N ALA A 14 11.62 -13.28 1.16
CA ALA A 14 11.67 -14.70 1.47
C ALA A 14 11.58 -14.97 2.98
N LEU A 15 12.17 -14.10 3.81
CA LEU A 15 12.11 -14.19 5.27
C LEU A 15 10.73 -13.84 5.81
N THR A 16 10.05 -12.83 5.26
CA THR A 16 8.71 -12.41 5.72
C THR A 16 7.63 -13.44 5.43
N ARG A 17 7.80 -14.29 4.41
CA ARG A 17 6.91 -15.45 4.17
C ARG A 17 6.94 -16.52 5.27
N LYS A 18 7.91 -16.50 6.19
CA LYS A 18 8.00 -17.46 7.30
C LYS A 18 7.02 -17.16 8.44
N SER A 19 6.45 -15.96 8.51
CA SER A 19 5.44 -15.59 9.49
C SER A 19 4.44 -14.60 8.91
N ARG A 20 3.15 -14.88 9.09
CA ARG A 20 2.07 -14.05 8.58
C ARG A 20 2.14 -12.61 9.11
N ASP A 21 2.49 -12.44 10.37
CA ASP A 21 2.59 -11.13 11.01
C ASP A 21 3.74 -10.29 10.44
N LEU A 22 4.87 -10.94 10.13
CA LEU A 22 6.03 -10.31 9.49
C LEU A 22 5.70 -9.87 8.05
N LEU A 23 4.93 -10.69 7.32
CA LEU A 23 4.44 -10.33 6.00
C LEU A 23 3.52 -9.10 6.04
N VAL A 24 2.54 -9.10 6.95
CA VAL A 24 1.65 -7.94 7.16
C VAL A 24 2.47 -6.70 7.47
N PHE A 25 3.36 -6.76 8.48
CA PHE A 25 4.21 -5.64 8.86
C PHE A 25 5.03 -5.08 7.70
N TYR A 26 5.65 -5.95 6.91
CA TYR A 26 6.41 -5.57 5.73
C TYR A 26 5.57 -4.79 4.71
N HIS A 27 4.38 -5.30 4.37
CA HIS A 27 3.48 -4.63 3.42
C HIS A 27 2.94 -3.30 3.96
N GLN A 28 2.68 -3.19 5.26
CA GLN A 28 2.26 -1.93 5.89
C GLN A 28 3.38 -0.86 5.81
N GLU A 29 4.64 -1.21 6.07
CA GLU A 29 5.76 -0.28 5.95
C GLU A 29 6.05 0.10 4.49
N MET A 30 5.96 -0.86 3.56
CA MET A 30 6.04 -0.56 2.13
C MET A 30 4.92 0.38 1.69
N GLY A 31 3.68 0.09 2.08
CA GLY A 31 2.51 0.91 1.78
C GLY A 31 2.65 2.34 2.30
N LYS A 32 3.16 2.51 3.53
CA LYS A 32 3.46 3.81 4.13
C LYS A 32 4.53 4.58 3.37
N SER A 33 5.58 3.91 2.90
CA SER A 33 6.62 4.52 2.06
C SER A 33 6.05 4.98 0.72
N ALA A 34 5.35 4.10 0.01
CA ALA A 34 4.71 4.41 -1.27
C ALA A 34 3.66 5.53 -1.15
N ALA A 35 2.87 5.54 -0.07
CA ALA A 35 1.86 6.55 0.18
C ALA A 35 2.43 7.97 0.26
N LYS A 36 3.67 8.16 0.74
CA LYS A 36 4.33 9.48 0.72
C LYS A 36 4.54 9.99 -0.70
N SER A 37 5.03 9.12 -1.59
CA SER A 37 5.23 9.44 -3.00
C SER A 37 3.90 9.73 -3.71
N PHE A 38 2.89 8.89 -3.50
CA PHE A 38 1.56 9.10 -4.06
C PHE A 38 0.89 10.36 -3.55
N LYS A 39 0.93 10.65 -2.24
CA LYS A 39 0.40 11.91 -1.67
C LYS A 39 1.00 13.14 -2.34
N LYS A 40 2.32 13.14 -2.57
CA LYS A 40 2.98 14.26 -3.25
C LYS A 40 2.43 14.43 -4.68
N HIS A 41 2.37 13.34 -5.44
CA HIS A 41 1.89 13.38 -6.82
C HIS A 41 0.40 13.74 -6.92
N PHE A 42 -0.46 13.14 -6.10
CA PHE A 42 -1.89 13.42 -6.05
C PHE A 42 -2.20 14.87 -5.70
N ASN A 43 -1.48 15.46 -4.74
CA ASN A 43 -1.60 16.88 -4.45
C ASN A 43 -1.18 17.75 -5.65
N MET A 44 -0.12 17.38 -6.38
CA MET A 44 0.31 18.13 -7.58
C MET A 44 -0.74 18.14 -8.69
N ILE A 45 -1.49 17.04 -8.85
CA ILE A 45 -2.55 16.93 -9.87
C ILE A 45 -3.94 17.33 -9.36
N GLY A 46 -4.03 17.89 -8.14
CA GLY A 46 -5.29 18.43 -7.59
C GLY A 46 -6.24 17.42 -6.95
N ILE A 47 -5.84 16.16 -6.76
CA ILE A 47 -6.64 15.17 -6.03
C ILE A 47 -6.60 15.48 -4.53
N GLN A 48 -7.77 15.72 -3.94
CA GLN A 48 -7.94 16.05 -2.53
C GLN A 48 -9.21 15.40 -1.97
N ASN A 49 -9.26 15.25 -0.64
CA ASN A 49 -10.39 14.70 0.11
C ASN A 49 -10.79 13.31 -0.41
N ALA A 50 -9.80 12.42 -0.52
CA ALA A 50 -9.95 11.07 -1.01
C ALA A 50 -9.10 10.09 -0.20
N TRP A 51 -9.47 8.82 -0.26
CA TRP A 51 -8.79 7.68 0.33
C TRP A 51 -8.33 6.72 -0.76
N PHE A 52 -7.21 6.07 -0.52
CA PHE A 52 -6.59 5.13 -1.46
C PHE A 52 -6.12 3.88 -0.74
N GLY A 53 -6.21 2.73 -1.42
CA GLY A 53 -5.66 1.46 -0.98
C GLY A 53 -4.43 1.07 -1.80
N ILE A 54 -3.35 0.68 -1.13
CA ILE A 54 -2.10 0.20 -1.73
C ILE A 54 -1.93 -1.29 -1.44
N LEU A 55 -1.59 -2.07 -2.46
CA LEU A 55 -1.09 -3.43 -2.31
C LEU A 55 0.17 -3.57 -3.15
N GLU A 56 1.25 -4.11 -2.56
CA GLU A 56 2.54 -4.31 -3.25
C GLU A 56 3.09 -3.02 -3.91
N GLY A 57 2.82 -1.85 -3.30
CA GLY A 57 3.26 -0.55 -3.82
C GLY A 57 2.40 0.02 -4.96
N MET A 58 1.34 -0.68 -5.37
CA MET A 58 0.40 -0.24 -6.41
C MET A 58 -0.92 0.22 -5.81
N ILE A 59 -1.54 1.24 -6.42
CA ILE A 59 -2.90 1.67 -6.07
C ILE A 59 -3.88 0.65 -6.63
N ILE A 60 -4.70 0.05 -5.76
CA ILE A 60 -5.71 -0.93 -6.15
C ILE A 60 -7.14 -0.37 -6.07
N ALA A 61 -7.37 0.64 -5.23
CA ALA A 61 -8.69 1.20 -5.01
C ALA A 61 -8.61 2.67 -4.56
N SER A 62 -9.70 3.39 -4.79
CA SER A 62 -9.91 4.76 -4.29
C SER A 62 -11.35 4.95 -3.82
N GLY A 63 -11.57 5.88 -2.90
CA GLY A 63 -12.89 6.30 -2.41
C GLY A 63 -12.87 7.70 -1.81
N LYS A 64 -14.02 8.28 -1.54
CA LYS A 64 -14.14 9.54 -0.79
C LYS A 64 -13.96 9.32 0.71
N THR A 65 -14.30 8.13 1.20
CA THR A 65 -14.20 7.77 2.61
C THR A 65 -13.38 6.50 2.81
N ARG A 66 -12.94 6.27 4.05
CA ARG A 66 -12.23 5.04 4.42
C ARG A 66 -13.08 3.77 4.18
N PRO A 67 -14.35 3.69 4.64
CA PRO A 67 -15.17 2.50 4.40
C PRO A 67 -15.40 2.21 2.90
N GLU A 68 -15.53 3.25 2.08
CA GLU A 68 -15.72 3.11 0.64
C GLU A 68 -14.49 2.50 -0.05
N VAL A 69 -13.29 2.99 0.26
CA VAL A 69 -12.06 2.44 -0.33
C VAL A 69 -11.78 1.02 0.17
N GLU A 70 -12.09 0.73 1.44
CA GLU A 70 -11.95 -0.61 2.01
C GLU A 70 -12.86 -1.58 1.28
N THR A 71 -14.15 -1.26 1.14
CA THR A 71 -15.12 -2.11 0.42
C THR A 71 -14.65 -2.41 -1.01
N ARG A 72 -14.30 -1.38 -1.78
CA ARG A 72 -13.82 -1.53 -3.16
C ARG A 72 -12.53 -2.34 -3.27
N ALA A 73 -11.60 -2.16 -2.33
CA ALA A 73 -10.38 -2.94 -2.30
C ALA A 73 -10.67 -4.43 -2.03
N LEU A 74 -11.53 -4.73 -1.05
CA LEU A 74 -11.82 -6.11 -0.64
C LEU A 74 -12.63 -6.92 -1.69
N GLU A 75 -13.32 -6.24 -2.61
CA GLU A 75 -14.02 -6.85 -3.75
C GLU A 75 -13.04 -7.47 -4.77
N ILE A 76 -11.87 -6.85 -4.96
CA ILE A 76 -10.89 -7.28 -5.98
C ILE A 76 -9.68 -8.01 -5.36
N VAL A 77 -9.40 -7.80 -4.08
CA VAL A 77 -8.26 -8.41 -3.39
C VAL A 77 -8.63 -9.81 -2.86
N PRO A 78 -7.85 -10.85 -3.22
CA PRO A 78 -7.99 -12.20 -2.67
C PRO A 78 -7.97 -12.23 -1.15
N ALA A 79 -8.74 -13.12 -0.53
CA ALA A 79 -8.94 -13.16 0.92
C ALA A 79 -7.63 -13.22 1.73
N ASP A 80 -6.67 -13.99 1.25
CA ASP A 80 -5.34 -14.18 1.83
C ASP A 80 -4.43 -12.94 1.69
N LYS A 81 -4.83 -11.91 0.94
CA LYS A 81 -4.05 -10.68 0.74
C LYS A 81 -4.71 -9.42 1.31
N ARG A 82 -5.93 -9.53 1.82
CA ARG A 82 -6.73 -8.38 2.30
C ARG A 82 -6.03 -7.60 3.43
N GLU A 83 -5.39 -8.31 4.36
CA GLU A 83 -4.66 -7.71 5.48
C GLU A 83 -3.36 -7.00 5.07
N LEU A 84 -2.89 -7.25 3.84
CA LEU A 84 -1.68 -6.64 3.29
C LEU A 84 -1.96 -5.26 2.69
N VAL A 85 -3.23 -4.88 2.54
CA VAL A 85 -3.61 -3.59 1.96
C VAL A 85 -3.34 -2.48 2.96
N TYR A 86 -2.65 -1.44 2.50
CA TYR A 86 -2.42 -0.21 3.25
C TYR A 86 -3.36 0.89 2.77
N PHE A 87 -4.18 1.43 3.66
CA PHE A 87 -5.11 2.52 3.34
C PHE A 87 -4.58 3.86 3.82
N PHE A 88 -4.66 4.90 2.98
CA PHE A 88 -4.21 6.24 3.34
C PHE A 88 -5.12 7.36 2.82
N PRO A 89 -5.26 8.45 3.58
CA PRO A 89 -5.98 9.63 3.14
C PRO A 89 -5.08 10.61 2.38
N VAL A 90 -5.66 11.29 1.39
CA VAL A 90 -5.11 12.47 0.72
C VAL A 90 -6.04 13.63 1.05
N ASN A 91 -5.59 14.50 1.96
CA ASN A 91 -6.34 15.66 2.40
C ASN A 91 -5.81 16.92 1.71
N LYS A 92 -6.68 17.92 1.59
CA LYS A 92 -6.27 19.26 1.21
C LYS A 92 -5.18 19.76 2.18
N LYS A 93 -4.08 20.26 1.63
CA LYS A 93 -3.05 20.97 2.39
C LYS A 93 -3.58 22.31 2.89
#